data_AF-A0AAW9IZ77-F1
#
_entry.id   AF-A0AAW9IZ77-F1
#
_cell.length_a   1.000
_cell.length_b   1.000
_cell.length_c   1.000
_cell.angle_alpha   90.00
_cell.angle_beta   90.00
_cell.angle_gamma   90.00
#
_symmetry.space_group_name_H-M   'P 1'
#
loop_
_entity.id
_entity.type
_entity.pdbx_description
1 polymer ?
#
loop_
_entity_poly.entity_id
_entity_poly.type
_entity_poly.pdbx_seq_one_letter_code
_entity_poly.pdbx_strand_id
1 'polypeptide(L)'
;TGMHWHWHKDGREIYEQYRKLGGKMPISVVLGCDPAITYAATAPLPKMVDEMMFAGFLRKMPINMVKSITNDIYVPSDAEFVIEGYVDVNEELRREGPFGDHTGYYSLADDYPVLHVTCITHKKSPVYPTTIVGKPP
;
A
#
# COMPACT_ATOMS: atom_id res chain seq x y z
N THR A 1 3.18 -7.77 -9.68
CA THR A 1 2.48 -8.65 -8.71
C THR A 1 1.00 -8.26 -8.68
N GLY A 2 0.12 -9.10 -8.14
CA GLY A 2 -1.28 -8.73 -7.90
C GLY A 2 -1.38 -7.70 -6.76
N MET A 3 -2.34 -6.80 -6.83
CA MET A 3 -2.66 -5.81 -5.81
C MET A 3 -3.86 -6.29 -5.01
N HIS A 4 -3.56 -6.95 -3.88
CA HIS A 4 -4.56 -7.60 -3.06
C HIS A 4 -5.18 -6.61 -2.05
N TRP A 5 -6.33 -6.04 -2.40
CA TRP A 5 -7.14 -5.26 -1.46
C TRP A 5 -8.34 -6.06 -0.95
N HIS A 6 -8.45 -6.18 0.38
CA HIS A 6 -9.62 -6.78 1.01
C HIS A 6 -10.87 -5.90 0.84
N TRP A 7 -12.04 -6.54 0.81
CA TRP A 7 -13.33 -5.94 0.49
C TRP A 7 -13.71 -4.70 1.33
N HIS A 8 -13.29 -4.65 2.59
CA HIS A 8 -13.66 -3.59 3.53
C HIS A 8 -12.58 -2.53 3.73
N LYS A 9 -11.60 -2.44 2.83
CA LYS A 9 -10.50 -1.48 2.90
C LYS A 9 -10.71 -0.33 1.92
N ASP A 10 -10.28 0.87 2.30
CA ASP A 10 -10.46 2.08 1.46
C ASP A 10 -9.81 1.92 0.08
N GLY A 11 -8.67 1.23 -0.02
CA GLY A 11 -8.05 0.91 -1.31
C GLY A 11 -8.98 0.15 -2.27
N ARG A 12 -9.83 -0.76 -1.76
CA ARG A 12 -10.83 -1.45 -2.59
C ARG A 12 -11.96 -0.52 -2.99
N GLU A 13 -12.44 0.32 -2.08
CA GLU A 13 -13.49 1.30 -2.37
C GLU A 13 -13.04 2.27 -3.46
N ILE A 14 -11.81 2.79 -3.37
CA ILE A 14 -11.22 3.68 -4.37
C ILE A 14 -11.08 2.93 -5.72
N TYR A 15 -10.61 1.69 -5.71
CA TYR A 15 -10.52 0.89 -6.94
C TYR A 15 -11.89 0.72 -7.62
N GLU A 16 -12.97 0.45 -6.89
CA GLU A 16 -14.32 0.37 -7.46
C GLU A 16 -14.82 1.71 -8.05
N GLN A 17 -14.43 2.84 -7.46
CA GLN A 17 -14.71 4.16 -8.04
C GLN A 17 -13.98 4.32 -9.37
N TYR A 18 -12.69 3.96 -9.44
CA TYR A 18 -11.93 3.98 -10.69
C TYR A 18 -12.50 3.00 -11.72
N ARG A 19 -12.99 1.81 -11.33
CA ARG A 19 -13.66 0.88 -12.26
C ARG A 19 -14.88 1.49 -12.94
N LYS A 20 -15.62 2.37 -12.26
CA LYS A 20 -16.77 3.08 -12.85
C LYS A 20 -16.35 4.19 -13.80
N LEU A 21 -15.21 4.84 -13.54
CA LEU A 21 -14.68 5.91 -14.37
C LEU A 21 -13.85 5.39 -15.57
N GLY A 22 -13.24 4.21 -15.42
CA GLY A 22 -12.24 3.69 -16.34
C GLY A 22 -10.85 4.31 -16.14
N GLY A 23 -9.84 3.72 -16.78
CA GLY A 23 -8.49 4.26 -16.84
C GLY A 23 -7.53 3.71 -15.76
N LYS A 24 -6.48 4.47 -15.49
CA LYS A 24 -5.37 4.05 -14.63
C LYS A 24 -5.49 4.71 -13.25
N MET A 25 -5.62 3.88 -12.22
CA MET A 25 -5.58 4.31 -10.83
C MET A 25 -4.12 4.45 -10.38
N PRO A 26 -3.63 5.66 -10.04
CA PRO A 26 -2.25 5.85 -9.59
C PRO A 26 -2.03 5.19 -8.23
N ILE A 27 -0.85 4.59 -8.03
CA ILE A 27 -0.46 3.91 -6.81
C ILE A 27 0.95 4.33 -6.41
N SER A 28 1.16 4.55 -5.11
CA SER A 28 2.48 4.64 -4.49
C SER A 28 2.52 3.73 -3.25
N VAL A 29 3.46 2.79 -3.21
CA VAL A 29 3.68 1.86 -2.09
C VAL A 29 4.96 2.26 -1.37
N VAL A 30 4.86 2.50 -0.07
CA VAL A 30 5.99 2.86 0.78
C VAL A 30 6.43 1.63 1.56
N LEU A 31 7.72 1.29 1.49
CA LEU A 31 8.33 0.24 2.28
C LEU A 31 9.37 0.86 3.19
N GLY A 32 9.20 0.70 4.51
CA GLY A 32 10.10 1.22 5.53
C GLY A 32 9.95 2.72 5.68
N CYS A 33 9.51 3.18 6.84
CA CYS A 33 9.39 4.60 7.20
C CYS A 33 9.27 4.69 8.73
N ASP A 34 8.98 5.87 9.25
CA ASP A 34 8.69 6.02 10.68
C ASP A 34 7.68 4.97 11.19
N PRO A 35 7.98 4.22 12.26
CA PRO A 35 7.09 3.16 12.77
C PRO A 35 5.69 3.65 13.12
N ALA A 36 5.51 4.92 13.50
CA ALA A 36 4.20 5.49 13.77
C ALA A 36 3.30 5.50 12.52
N ILE A 37 3.89 5.67 11.32
CA ILE A 37 3.17 5.60 10.04
C ILE A 37 2.75 4.16 9.76
N THR A 38 3.64 3.19 9.98
CA THR A 38 3.33 1.76 9.80
C THR A 38 2.17 1.35 10.71
N TYR A 39 2.19 1.79 11.97
CA TYR A 39 1.08 1.58 12.89
C TYR A 39 -0.20 2.28 12.42
N ALA A 40 -0.14 3.56 12.07
CA ALA A 40 -1.28 4.35 11.62
C ALA A 40 -2.00 3.72 10.41
N ALA A 41 -1.25 3.15 9.45
CA ALA A 41 -1.80 2.45 8.28
C ALA A 41 -2.62 1.19 8.63
N THR A 42 -2.48 0.66 9.86
CA THR A 42 -3.27 -0.48 10.35
C THR A 42 -4.41 -0.07 11.28
N ALA A 43 -4.40 1.18 11.77
CA ALA A 43 -5.37 1.65 12.74
C ALA A 43 -6.76 1.79 12.10
N PRO A 44 -7.85 1.38 12.79
CA PRO A 44 -9.21 1.55 12.29
C PRO A 44 -9.66 3.01 12.47
N LEU A 45 -9.16 3.91 11.65
CA LEU A 45 -9.47 5.33 11.73
C LEU A 45 -10.82 5.65 11.08
N PRO A 46 -11.57 6.67 11.57
CA PRO A 46 -12.70 7.22 10.84
C PRO A 46 -12.24 7.77 9.48
N LYS A 47 -13.05 7.61 8.42
CA LYS A 47 -12.74 8.08 7.05
C LYS A 47 -12.31 9.55 6.92
N MET A 48 -12.67 10.39 7.88
CA MET A 48 -12.34 11.82 7.89
C MET A 48 -10.97 12.12 8.53
N VAL A 49 -10.31 11.10 9.10
CA VAL A 49 -9.02 11.25 9.78
C VAL A 49 -7.94 10.64 8.91
N ASP A 50 -7.01 11.49 8.48
CA ASP A 50 -5.85 11.09 7.68
C ASP A 50 -4.80 10.35 8.53
N GLU A 51 -4.28 9.24 8.01
CA GLU A 51 -3.31 8.38 8.68
C GLU A 51 -1.99 9.11 8.98
N MET A 52 -1.54 10.04 8.12
CA MET A 52 -0.32 10.82 8.34
C MET A 52 -0.53 11.84 9.45
N MET A 53 -1.73 12.43 9.54
CA MET A 53 -2.11 13.29 10.67
C MET A 53 -2.11 12.50 11.99
N PHE A 54 -2.68 11.30 12.00
CA PHE A 54 -2.69 10.43 13.18
C PHE A 54 -1.27 9.99 13.59
N ALA A 55 -0.44 9.58 12.63
CA ALA A 55 0.97 9.26 12.87
C ALA A 55 1.72 10.46 13.48
N GLY A 56 1.51 11.66 12.93
CA GLY A 56 2.09 12.90 13.44
C GLY A 56 1.66 13.23 14.88
N PHE A 57 0.38 13.01 15.19
CA PHE A 57 -0.15 13.15 16.54
C PHE A 57 0.52 12.19 17.53
N LEU A 58 0.63 10.91 17.19
CA LEU A 58 1.25 9.89 18.04
C LEU A 58 2.71 10.20 18.39
N ARG A 59 3.48 10.66 17.39
CA ARG A 59 4.91 11.00 17.56
C ARG A 59 5.15 12.44 18.05
N LYS A 60 4.09 13.24 18.23
CA LYS A 60 4.14 14.68 18.61
C LYS A 60 4.95 15.56 17.66
N MET A 61 5.02 15.19 16.38
CA MET A 61 5.79 15.89 15.35
C MET A 61 5.18 15.62 13.97
N PRO A 62 5.05 16.61 13.08
CA PRO A 62 4.49 16.39 11.74
C PRO A 62 5.34 15.41 10.93
N ILE A 63 4.68 14.70 10.00
CA ILE A 63 5.35 13.86 9.01
C ILE A 63 5.78 14.74 7.83
N ASN A 64 7.05 14.64 7.45
CA ASN A 64 7.55 15.31 6.25
C ASN A 64 7.13 14.49 5.03
N MET A 65 6.38 15.14 4.14
CA MET A 65 5.87 14.51 2.93
C MET A 65 6.59 15.07 1.70
N VAL A 66 6.78 14.23 0.69
CA VAL A 66 7.32 14.60 -0.62
C VAL A 66 6.41 14.04 -1.72
N LYS A 67 6.28 14.75 -2.83
CA LYS A 67 5.51 14.28 -3.97
C LYS A 67 6.21 13.09 -4.64
N SER A 68 5.45 12.09 -5.06
CA SER A 68 5.90 11.02 -5.96
C SER A 68 6.42 11.60 -7.28
N ILE A 69 7.28 10.86 -7.98
CA ILE A 69 7.89 11.31 -9.24
C ILE A 69 6.91 11.22 -10.43
N THR A 70 6.14 10.15 -10.49
CA THR A 70 5.33 9.75 -11.65
C THR A 70 3.83 9.97 -11.47
N ASN A 71 3.39 10.37 -10.27
CA ASN A 71 1.99 10.64 -9.96
C ASN A 71 1.86 11.75 -8.89
N ASP A 72 0.62 12.12 -8.56
CA ASP A 72 0.31 13.22 -7.63
C ASP A 72 0.18 12.81 -6.15
N ILE A 73 0.54 11.57 -5.80
CA ILE A 73 0.47 11.06 -4.42
C ILE A 73 1.67 11.57 -3.62
N TYR A 74 1.42 12.05 -2.40
CA TYR A 74 2.46 12.42 -1.45
C TYR A 74 2.82 11.21 -0.57
N VAL A 75 4.12 11.01 -0.36
CA VAL A 75 4.68 9.91 0.43
C VAL A 75 5.63 10.45 1.52
N PRO A 76 5.90 9.71 2.61
CA PRO A 76 6.87 10.11 3.62
C PRO A 76 8.26 10.26 3.00
N SER A 77 8.93 11.39 3.28
CA SER A 77 10.24 11.69 2.68
C SER A 77 11.38 10.86 3.25
N ASP A 78 11.16 10.20 4.40
CA ASP A 78 12.11 9.32 5.07
C ASP A 78 11.92 7.84 4.74
N ALA A 79 11.13 7.52 3.71
CA ALA A 79 10.90 6.15 3.26
C ALA A 79 12.20 5.43 2.82
N GLU A 80 12.32 4.13 3.09
CA GLU A 80 13.43 3.30 2.60
C GLU A 80 13.30 3.03 1.11
N PHE A 81 12.09 2.66 0.67
CA PHE A 81 11.69 2.54 -0.74
C PHE A 81 10.30 3.17 -0.98
N VAL A 82 10.14 3.74 -2.18
CA VAL A 82 8.85 4.11 -2.74
C VAL A 82 8.71 3.43 -4.11
N ILE A 83 7.66 2.63 -4.27
CA ILE A 83 7.32 1.95 -5.52
C ILE A 83 6.10 2.65 -6.09
N GLU A 84 6.27 3.34 -7.21
CA GLU A 84 5.21 4.08 -7.88
C GLU A 84 4.72 3.33 -9.12
N GLY A 85 3.46 3.54 -9.45
CA GLY A 85 2.85 2.85 -10.58
C GLY A 85 1.38 3.17 -10.74
N TYR A 86 0.69 2.23 -11.36
CA TYR A 86 -0.75 2.28 -11.50
C TYR A 86 -1.36 0.88 -11.57
N VAL A 87 -2.68 0.84 -11.37
CA VAL A 87 -3.54 -0.30 -11.72
C VAL A 87 -4.42 0.14 -12.89
N ASP A 88 -4.40 -0.58 -14.01
CA ASP A 88 -5.38 -0.35 -15.08
C ASP A 88 -6.67 -1.09 -14.71
N VAL A 89 -7.78 -0.37 -14.60
CA VAL A 89 -9.04 -0.99 -14.16
C VAL A 89 -9.74 -1.79 -15.26
N ASN A 90 -9.26 -1.67 -16.50
CA ASN A 90 -9.80 -2.36 -17.67
C ASN A 90 -9.02 -3.63 -18.03
N GLU A 91 -7.88 -3.87 -17.40
CA GLU A 91 -7.08 -5.06 -17.68
C GLU A 91 -7.62 -6.31 -16.98
N GLU A 92 -7.27 -7.46 -17.54
CA GLU A 92 -7.56 -8.74 -16.90
C GLU A 92 -6.80 -8.88 -15.59
N LEU A 93 -7.50 -9.41 -14.58
CA LEU A 93 -6.91 -9.71 -13.29
C LEU A 93 -5.87 -10.83 -13.42
N ARG A 94 -4.89 -10.83 -12.53
CA ARG A 94 -3.84 -11.85 -12.47
C ARG A 94 -4.01 -12.72 -11.24
N ARG A 95 -3.93 -14.04 -11.45
CA ARG A 95 -3.91 -15.03 -10.37
C ARG A 95 -2.72 -14.79 -9.45
N GLU A 96 -3.02 -14.68 -8.15
CA GLU A 96 -2.06 -14.54 -7.07
C GLU A 96 -2.24 -15.70 -6.08
N GLY A 97 -1.14 -16.19 -5.50
CA GLY A 97 -1.16 -17.23 -4.48
C GLY A 97 -1.03 -18.66 -5.02
N PRO A 98 -1.25 -19.67 -4.16
CA PRO A 98 -1.70 -19.54 -2.76
C PRO A 98 -0.64 -18.94 -1.83
N PHE A 99 -1.04 -18.42 -0.68
CA PHE A 99 -0.14 -17.86 0.35
C PHE A 99 -0.42 -18.43 1.73
N GLY A 100 0.63 -18.53 2.55
CA GLY A 100 0.48 -18.83 3.97
C GLY A 100 -0.24 -17.68 4.68
N ASP A 101 -1.19 -18.01 5.54
CA ASP A 101 -2.02 -17.07 6.28
C ASP A 101 -1.73 -17.14 7.78
N HIS A 102 -2.18 -16.10 8.51
CA HIS A 102 -2.01 -15.95 9.95
C HIS A 102 -2.69 -17.07 10.76
N THR A 103 -3.58 -17.85 10.14
CA THR A 103 -4.20 -19.03 10.75
C THR A 103 -3.28 -20.26 10.77
N GLY A 104 -2.13 -20.21 10.08
CA GLY A 104 -1.23 -21.35 9.87
C GLY A 104 -1.61 -22.26 8.70
N TYR A 105 -2.59 -21.87 7.90
CA TYR A 105 -3.02 -22.58 6.68
C TYR A 105 -2.79 -21.73 5.44
N TYR A 106 -3.02 -22.31 4.26
CA TYR A 106 -2.95 -21.58 2.99
C TYR A 106 -4.29 -20.91 2.66
N SER A 107 -4.23 -19.62 2.35
CA SER A 107 -5.26 -18.95 1.57
C SER A 107 -5.21 -19.45 0.13
N LEU A 108 -6.39 -19.66 -0.46
CA LEU A 108 -6.51 -20.08 -1.84
C LEU A 108 -6.02 -19.00 -2.79
N ALA A 109 -5.58 -19.41 -3.97
CA ALA A 109 -5.19 -18.50 -5.02
C ALA A 109 -6.44 -17.84 -5.64
N ASP A 110 -6.39 -16.53 -5.88
CA ASP A 110 -7.50 -15.75 -6.44
C ASP A 110 -6.97 -14.67 -7.41
N ASP A 111 -7.87 -14.06 -8.19
CA ASP A 111 -7.50 -13.12 -9.25
C ASP A 111 -7.57 -11.66 -8.76
N TYR A 112 -6.46 -10.92 -8.88
CA TYR A 112 -6.34 -9.54 -8.39
C TYR A 112 -5.88 -8.56 -9.46
N PRO A 113 -6.16 -7.24 -9.31
CA PRO A 113 -5.68 -6.23 -10.23
C PRO A 113 -4.15 -6.21 -10.27
N VAL A 114 -3.54 -5.87 -11.40
CA VAL A 114 -2.09 -5.85 -11.52
C VAL A 114 -1.54 -4.47 -11.16
N LEU A 115 -0.54 -4.42 -10.28
CA LEU A 115 0.28 -3.23 -10.11
C LEU A 115 1.35 -3.19 -11.21
N HIS A 116 1.25 -2.19 -12.09
CA HIS A 116 2.28 -1.84 -13.07
C HIS A 116 3.21 -0.79 -12.47
N VAL A 117 4.45 -1.18 -12.22
CA VAL A 117 5.47 -0.30 -11.62
C VAL A 117 6.09 0.57 -12.71
N THR A 118 6.10 1.88 -12.48
CA THR A 118 6.69 2.88 -13.38
C THR A 118 8.00 3.45 -12.82
N CYS A 119 8.15 3.50 -11.50
CA CYS A 119 9.32 4.06 -10.84
C CYS A 119 9.55 3.36 -9.50
N ILE A 120 10.82 3.13 -9.15
CA ILE A 120 11.23 2.75 -7.79
C ILE A 120 12.29 3.74 -7.35
N THR A 121 12.07 4.41 -6.22
CA THR A 121 13.06 5.26 -5.57
C THR A 121 13.42 4.69 -4.19
N HIS A 122 14.64 4.95 -3.73
CA HIS A 122 15.11 4.44 -2.45
C HIS A 122 16.27 5.27 -1.89
N LYS A 123 16.54 5.12 -0.58
CA LYS A 123 17.73 5.69 0.06
C LYS A 123 19.00 5.04 -0.49
N LYS A 124 20.16 5.71 -0.37
CA LYS A 124 21.46 5.18 -0.85
C LYS A 124 21.81 3.79 -0.29
N SER A 125 21.46 3.53 0.97
CA SER A 125 21.65 2.24 1.64
C SER A 125 20.34 1.84 2.32
N PRO A 126 19.36 1.34 1.56
CA PRO A 126 18.01 1.17 2.07
C PRO A 126 17.85 -0.16 2.81
N VAL A 127 16.99 -0.17 3.82
CA VAL A 127 16.55 -1.39 4.52
C VAL A 127 15.23 -1.84 3.90
N TYR A 128 15.17 -3.10 3.44
CA TYR A 128 13.93 -3.67 2.92
C TYR A 128 13.17 -4.38 4.04
N PRO A 129 12.14 -3.76 4.65
CA PRO A 129 11.36 -4.45 5.66
C PRO A 129 10.57 -5.57 5.02
N THR A 130 10.60 -6.73 5.66
CA THR A 130 9.82 -7.88 5.25
C THR A 130 9.24 -8.57 6.47
N THR A 131 8.10 -9.20 6.28
CA THR A 131 7.48 -10.05 7.29
C THR A 131 7.12 -11.38 6.64
N ILE A 132 7.10 -12.44 7.44
CA ILE A 132 6.65 -13.75 7.01
C ILE A 132 5.42 -14.07 7.84
N VAL A 133 4.32 -14.38 7.15
CA VAL A 133 3.06 -14.74 7.79
C VAL A 133 2.96 -16.27 7.85
N GLY A 134 2.46 -16.77 8.96
CA GLY A 134 2.23 -18.20 9.18
C GLY A 134 1.51 -18.40 10.50
N LYS A 135 1.67 -19.59 11.09
CA LYS A 135 1.19 -19.84 12.44
C LYS A 135 1.74 -18.74 13.37
N PRO A 136 0.90 -18.10 14.19
CA PRO A 136 1.35 -17.02 15.07
C PRO A 136 2.39 -17.56 16.05
N PRO A 137 3.19 -16.69 16.68
CA PRO A 137 3.65 -17.00 18.04
C PRO A 137 2.45 -17.38 18.93
#